data_AF-A0A2D9S6X4-F1
#
_entry.id   AF-A0A2D9S6X4-F1
#
_cell.length_a   1.000
_cell.length_b   1.000
_cell.length_c   1.000
_cell.angle_alpha   90.00
_cell.angle_beta   90.00
_cell.angle_gamma   90.00
#
_symmetry.space_group_name_H-M   'P 1'
#
loop_
_entity.id
_entity.type
_entity.pdbx_description
1 polymer ?
#
loop_
_entity_poly.entity_id
_entity_poly.type
_entity_poly.pdbx_seq_one_letter_code
_entity_poly.pdbx_strand_id
1 'polypeptide(L)'
;NYGLVRTLASNQYRELHAFTHSMVAAFPPIVIAAFALFFWGAMNGGLAWPDFWDISLDRVPMGIERIAVHTFPTLMILYNLLAWYGSAKGNSPSKSAWTIFLSSIVTYTLHWNYGIGVLRGKWRIFRGRPGLQIDDRSRD
;
A
#
# COMPACT_ATOMS: atom_id res chain seq x y z
N ASN A 1 13.10 10.47 4.49
CA ASN A 1 11.80 9.80 4.32
C ASN A 1 10.73 10.88 4.17
N TYR A 2 10.20 11.07 2.95
CA TYR A 2 9.30 12.19 2.63
C TYR A 2 7.96 12.13 3.40
N GLY A 3 7.35 10.95 3.55
CA GLY A 3 6.09 10.80 4.30
C GLY A 3 6.20 11.19 5.78
N LEU A 4 7.33 10.87 6.40
CA LEU A 4 7.62 11.28 7.79
C LEU A 4 7.70 12.81 7.91
N VAL A 5 8.55 13.44 7.08
CA VAL A 5 8.75 14.89 7.08
C VAL A 5 7.43 15.61 6.81
N ARG A 6 6.66 15.16 5.81
CA ARG A 6 5.36 15.75 5.49
C ARG A 6 4.37 15.67 6.65
N THR A 7 4.38 14.57 7.40
CA THR A 7 3.47 14.37 8.54
C THR A 7 3.81 15.26 9.72
N LEU A 8 5.11 15.44 10.02
CA LEU A 8 5.56 16.34 11.08
C LEU A 8 5.27 17.80 10.72
N ALA A 9 5.59 18.21 9.48
CA ALA A 9 5.27 19.54 8.97
C ALA A 9 3.76 19.82 9.02
N SER A 10 2.92 18.86 8.60
CA SER A 10 1.46 19.02 8.62
C SER A 10 0.86 19.12 10.02
N ASN A 11 1.60 18.68 11.04
CA ASN A 11 1.19 18.81 12.44
C ASN A 11 1.48 20.22 12.98
N GLN A 12 2.53 20.89 12.50
CA GLN A 12 2.82 22.29 12.80
C GLN A 12 1.96 23.24 11.94
N TYR A 13 1.80 22.91 10.65
CA TYR A 13 1.19 23.73 9.61
C TYR A 13 -0.02 22.98 9.00
N ARG A 14 -1.24 23.31 9.47
CA ARG A 14 -2.46 22.57 9.09
C ARG A 14 -2.79 22.65 7.60
N GLU A 15 -2.37 23.70 6.91
CA GLU A 15 -2.51 23.91 5.48
C GLU A 15 -1.78 22.85 4.64
N LEU A 16 -0.79 22.17 5.21
CA LEU A 16 -0.07 21.09 4.53
C LEU A 16 -0.79 19.74 4.63
N HIS A 17 -1.83 19.65 5.46
CA HIS A 17 -2.61 18.43 5.65
C HIS A 17 -3.50 18.16 4.43
N ALA A 18 -3.35 16.97 3.83
CA ALA A 18 -4.22 16.48 2.78
C ALA A 18 -4.72 15.07 3.12
N PHE A 19 -6.01 14.81 2.90
CA PHE A 19 -6.61 13.50 3.14
C PHE A 19 -5.92 12.38 2.32
N THR A 20 -5.46 12.70 1.12
CA THR A 20 -4.72 11.78 0.25
C THR A 20 -3.46 11.22 0.92
N HIS A 21 -2.77 11.99 1.77
CA HIS A 21 -1.62 11.50 2.53
C HIS A 21 -2.03 10.40 3.53
N SER A 22 -3.19 10.54 4.16
CA SER A 22 -3.74 9.52 5.05
C SER A 22 -4.22 8.28 4.30
N MET A 23 -4.77 8.43 3.09
CA MET A 23 -5.13 7.28 2.24
C MET A 23 -3.90 6.45 1.86
N VAL A 24 -2.82 7.10 1.39
CA VAL A 24 -1.58 6.38 1.05
C VAL A 24 -0.95 5.72 2.29
N ALA A 25 -1.11 6.33 3.47
CA ALA A 25 -0.64 5.73 4.72
C ALA A 25 -1.36 4.43 5.11
N ALA A 26 -2.55 4.16 4.56
CA ALA A 26 -3.23 2.89 4.74
C ALA A 26 -2.60 1.74 3.92
N PHE A 27 -1.77 2.05 2.92
CA PHE A 27 -1.19 1.05 2.03
C PHE A 27 -0.36 -0.02 2.76
N PRO A 28 0.63 0.29 3.62
CA PRO A 28 1.39 -0.76 4.31
C PRO A 28 0.53 -1.65 5.23
N PRO A 29 -0.38 -1.12 6.07
CA PRO A 29 -1.30 -1.95 6.86
C PRO A 29 -2.18 -2.86 6.01
N ILE A 30 -2.72 -2.36 4.88
CA ILE A 30 -3.53 -3.17 3.96
C ILE A 30 -2.71 -4.34 3.39
N VAL A 31 -1.48 -4.07 2.95
CA VAL A 31 -0.60 -5.12 2.43
C VAL A 31 -0.30 -6.17 3.50
N ILE A 32 0.06 -5.74 4.72
CA ILE A 32 0.33 -6.65 5.84
C ILE A 32 -0.92 -7.48 6.19
N ALA A 33 -2.09 -6.85 6.25
CA ALA A 33 -3.35 -7.54 6.53
C ALA A 33 -3.70 -8.54 5.43
N ALA A 34 -3.50 -8.19 4.16
CA ALA A 34 -3.74 -9.10 3.03
C ALA A 34 -2.82 -10.33 3.09
N PHE A 35 -1.53 -10.15 3.41
CA PHE A 35 -0.61 -11.26 3.64
C PHE A 35 -1.05 -12.13 4.83
N ALA A 36 -1.43 -11.52 5.96
CA ALA A 36 -1.89 -12.26 7.13
C ALA A 36 -3.16 -13.08 6.84
N LEU A 37 -4.14 -12.48 6.14
CA LEU A 37 -5.36 -13.16 5.70
C LEU A 37 -5.04 -14.31 4.75
N PHE A 38 -4.11 -14.12 3.82
CA PHE A 38 -3.71 -15.18 2.90
C PHE A 38 -3.18 -16.40 3.64
N PHE A 39 -2.19 -16.21 4.52
CA PHE A 39 -1.61 -17.33 5.27
C PHE A 39 -2.60 -17.95 6.25
N TRP A 40 -3.41 -17.14 6.91
CA TRP A 40 -4.47 -17.64 7.79
C TRP A 40 -5.46 -18.50 7.01
N GLY A 41 -5.99 -18.02 5.88
CA GLY A 41 -6.90 -18.81 5.06
C GLY A 41 -6.24 -20.08 4.52
N ALA A 42 -4.97 -20.01 4.15
CA ALA A 42 -4.21 -21.17 3.66
C ALA A 42 -4.07 -22.26 4.73
N MET A 43 -3.74 -21.86 5.96
CA MET A 43 -3.62 -22.78 7.10
C MET A 43 -4.95 -23.39 7.54
N ASN A 44 -6.08 -22.76 7.20
CA ASN A 44 -7.42 -23.24 7.54
C ASN A 44 -8.13 -23.92 6.35
N GLY A 45 -7.38 -24.35 5.33
CA GLY A 45 -7.94 -25.13 4.22
C GLY A 45 -8.62 -24.31 3.12
N GLY A 46 -8.45 -22.98 3.11
CA GLY A 46 -8.98 -22.11 2.05
C GLY A 46 -8.34 -22.33 0.67
N LEU A 47 -7.17 -22.97 0.62
CA LEU A 47 -6.50 -23.38 -0.62
C LEU A 47 -7.18 -24.63 -1.20
N ALA A 48 -8.25 -24.44 -1.96
CA ALA A 48 -8.95 -25.49 -2.69
C ALA A 48 -8.16 -25.96 -3.92
N TRP A 49 -6.96 -26.54 -3.75
CA TRP A 49 -6.15 -27.03 -4.86
C TRP A 49 -6.67 -28.38 -5.40
N PRO A 50 -6.73 -28.62 -6.73
CA PRO A 50 -6.25 -27.76 -7.83
C PRO A 50 -7.24 -26.66 -8.27
N ASP A 51 -8.46 -26.67 -7.77
CA ASP A 51 -9.56 -25.77 -8.14
C ASP A 51 -9.44 -24.35 -7.54
N PHE A 52 -8.22 -23.90 -7.23
CA PHE A 52 -7.99 -22.66 -6.49
C PHE A 52 -8.68 -21.48 -7.18
N TRP A 53 -8.53 -21.40 -8.50
CA TRP A 53 -9.10 -20.34 -9.34
C TRP A 53 -10.57 -20.54 -9.72
N ASP A 54 -11.20 -21.67 -9.35
CA ASP A 54 -12.60 -21.93 -9.68
C ASP A 54 -13.53 -21.14 -8.75
N ILE A 55 -13.95 -19.94 -9.17
CA ILE A 55 -14.85 -19.08 -8.38
C ILE A 55 -16.32 -19.52 -8.40
N SER A 56 -16.65 -20.68 -8.99
CA SER A 56 -18.03 -21.20 -8.94
C SER A 56 -18.43 -21.55 -7.52
N LEU A 57 -19.65 -21.16 -7.13
CA LEU A 57 -20.19 -21.43 -5.80
C LEU A 57 -20.67 -22.89 -5.66
N ASP A 58 -20.96 -23.55 -6.77
CA ASP A 58 -21.52 -24.90 -6.80
C ASP A 58 -20.45 -25.99 -6.65
N ARG A 59 -19.25 -25.79 -7.23
CA ARG A 59 -18.14 -26.75 -7.15
C ARG A 59 -17.27 -26.52 -5.91
N VAL A 60 -16.99 -25.25 -5.59
CA VAL A 60 -16.10 -24.88 -4.47
C VAL A 60 -16.73 -23.76 -3.64
N PRO A 61 -17.43 -24.10 -2.53
CA PRO A 61 -18.08 -23.12 -1.68
C PRO A 61 -17.14 -21.99 -1.24
N MET A 62 -17.62 -20.74 -1.29
CA MET A 62 -16.86 -19.57 -0.83
C MET A 62 -16.99 -19.38 0.69
N GLY A 63 -16.19 -20.15 1.43
CA GLY A 63 -15.97 -19.94 2.87
C GLY A 63 -15.09 -18.72 3.18
N ILE A 64 -15.04 -18.31 4.45
CA ILE A 64 -14.24 -17.16 4.90
C ILE A 64 -12.74 -17.38 4.69
N GLU A 65 -12.27 -18.61 4.86
CA GLU A 65 -10.89 -19.05 4.60
C GLU A 65 -10.56 -18.90 3.12
N ARG A 66 -11.51 -19.23 2.25
CA ARG A 66 -11.37 -19.12 0.80
C ARG A 66 -11.33 -17.65 0.35
N ILE A 67 -12.21 -16.81 0.90
CA ILE A 67 -12.18 -15.37 0.67
C ILE A 67 -10.82 -14.79 1.11
N ALA A 68 -10.31 -15.22 2.27
CA ALA A 68 -9.04 -14.75 2.80
C ALA A 68 -7.85 -15.08 1.88
N VAL A 69 -7.76 -16.31 1.34
CA VAL A 69 -6.68 -16.67 0.38
C VAL A 69 -6.81 -16.00 -0.98
N HIS A 70 -8.02 -15.62 -1.42
CA HIS A 70 -8.20 -14.88 -2.68
C HIS A 70 -7.88 -13.40 -2.53
N THR A 71 -8.04 -12.85 -1.32
CA THR A 71 -7.86 -11.41 -1.06
C THR A 71 -6.50 -10.90 -1.55
N PHE A 72 -5.41 -11.58 -1.19
CA PHE A 72 -4.07 -11.12 -1.55
C PHE A 72 -3.77 -11.18 -3.07
N PRO A 73 -3.96 -12.32 -3.77
CA PRO A 73 -3.80 -12.39 -5.22
C PRO A 73 -4.70 -11.40 -5.97
N THR A 74 -5.96 -11.24 -5.55
CA THR A 74 -6.88 -10.28 -6.18
C THR A 74 -6.37 -8.85 -6.05
N LEU A 75 -5.96 -8.43 -4.84
CA LEU A 75 -5.37 -7.10 -4.63
C LEU A 75 -4.08 -6.90 -5.44
N MET A 76 -3.24 -7.93 -5.54
CA MET A 76 -2.01 -7.88 -6.33
C MET A 76 -2.30 -7.68 -7.83
N ILE A 77 -3.28 -8.41 -8.39
CA ILE A 77 -3.70 -8.24 -9.78
C ILE A 77 -4.24 -6.82 -10.00
N LEU A 78 -5.19 -6.38 -9.17
CA LEU A 78 -5.77 -5.04 -9.26
C LEU A 78 -4.71 -3.94 -9.16
N TYR A 79 -3.76 -4.07 -8.24
CA TYR A 79 -2.69 -3.12 -8.06
C TYR A 79 -1.79 -3.00 -9.31
N ASN A 80 -1.42 -4.14 -9.91
CA ASN A 80 -0.63 -4.15 -11.15
C ASN A 80 -1.41 -3.50 -12.30
N LEU A 81 -2.69 -3.86 -12.48
CA LEU A 81 -3.54 -3.26 -13.52
C LEU A 81 -3.65 -1.74 -13.37
N LEU A 82 -3.84 -1.24 -12.15
CA LEU A 82 -3.90 0.20 -11.87
C LEU A 82 -2.56 0.90 -12.14
N ALA A 83 -1.44 0.31 -11.71
CA ALA A 83 -0.11 0.87 -11.95
C ALA A 83 0.21 0.91 -13.45
N TRP A 84 -0.05 -0.18 -14.17
CA TRP A 84 0.18 -0.26 -15.61
C TRP A 84 -0.72 0.71 -16.38
N TYR A 85 -1.99 0.80 -16.02
CA TYR A 85 -2.91 1.77 -16.61
C TYR A 85 -2.42 3.21 -16.40
N GLY A 86 -2.04 3.56 -15.17
CA GLY A 86 -1.51 4.88 -14.84
C GLY A 86 -0.22 5.19 -15.59
N SER A 87 0.70 4.23 -15.69
CA SER A 87 1.95 4.39 -16.44
C SER A 87 1.73 4.52 -17.95
N ALA A 88 0.77 3.78 -18.52
CA ALA A 88 0.44 3.82 -19.94
C ALA A 88 -0.21 5.15 -20.33
N LYS A 89 -1.13 5.66 -19.49
CA LYS A 89 -1.86 6.92 -19.73
C LYS A 89 -1.10 8.16 -19.27
N GLY A 90 -0.11 8.03 -18.39
CA GLY A 90 0.67 9.15 -17.87
C GLY A 90 1.52 9.85 -18.93
N ASN A 91 1.97 11.06 -18.62
CA ASN A 91 2.73 11.92 -19.54
C ASN A 91 4.25 11.63 -19.59
N SER A 92 4.68 10.44 -19.15
CA SER A 92 6.12 10.11 -19.13
C SER A 92 6.72 10.18 -20.56
N PRO A 93 7.87 10.85 -20.75
CA PRO A 93 8.54 10.89 -22.05
C PRO A 93 9.17 9.55 -22.43
N SER A 94 9.41 8.65 -21.46
CA SER A 94 10.00 7.31 -21.66
C SER A 94 8.98 6.19 -21.45
N LYS A 95 8.01 6.09 -22.36
CA LYS A 95 6.99 5.01 -22.35
C LYS A 95 7.42 3.85 -23.24
N SER A 96 7.79 2.73 -22.63
CA SER A 96 7.97 1.44 -23.28
C SER A 96 7.17 0.38 -22.54
N ALA A 97 6.92 -0.77 -23.19
CA ALA A 97 6.23 -1.89 -22.53
C ALA A 97 6.95 -2.31 -21.22
N TRP A 98 8.28 -2.26 -21.22
CA TRP A 98 9.09 -2.58 -20.05
C TRP A 98 8.94 -1.57 -18.91
N THR A 99 8.93 -0.26 -19.22
CA THR A 99 8.74 0.77 -18.18
C THR A 99 7.33 0.73 -17.60
N ILE A 100 6.32 0.41 -18.42
CA ILE A 100 4.94 0.19 -17.96
C ILE A 100 4.90 -1.04 -17.05
N PHE A 101 5.45 -2.18 -17.46
CA PHE A 101 5.45 -3.39 -16.65
C PHE A 101 6.12 -3.18 -15.28
N LEU A 102 7.32 -2.59 -15.27
CA LEU A 102 8.09 -2.30 -14.05
C LEU A 102 7.49 -1.19 -13.17
N SER A 103 6.53 -0.41 -13.69
CA SER A 103 5.91 0.68 -12.94
C SER A 103 5.29 0.21 -11.64
N SER A 104 4.71 -1.00 -11.59
CA SER A 104 4.10 -1.53 -10.37
C SER A 104 5.11 -1.69 -9.23
N ILE A 105 6.34 -2.10 -9.52
CA ILE A 105 7.42 -2.24 -8.52
C ILE A 105 7.83 -0.87 -7.97
N VAL A 106 8.02 0.10 -8.86
CA VAL A 106 8.42 1.47 -8.47
C VAL A 106 7.29 2.12 -7.65
N THR A 107 6.06 2.06 -8.14
CA THR A 107 4.89 2.61 -7.47
C THR A 107 4.66 1.93 -6.12
N TYR A 108 4.87 0.60 -6.01
CA TYR A 108 4.80 -0.12 -4.74
C TYR A 108 5.83 0.42 -3.73
N THR A 109 7.08 0.56 -4.17
CA THR A 109 8.17 1.06 -3.33
C THR A 109 7.88 2.49 -2.84
N LEU A 110 7.31 3.33 -3.69
CA LEU A 110 6.91 4.71 -3.33
C LEU A 110 5.76 4.72 -2.31
N HIS A 111 4.67 4.00 -2.57
CA HIS A 111 3.54 3.90 -1.64
C HIS A 111 3.96 3.32 -0.29
N TRP A 112 4.78 2.27 -0.29
CA TRP A 112 5.29 1.64 0.92
C TRP A 112 6.15 2.62 1.75
N ASN A 113 7.19 3.20 1.14
CA ASN A 113 8.11 4.09 1.85
C ASN A 113 7.42 5.35 2.36
N TYR A 114 6.52 5.92 1.54
CA TYR A 114 5.72 7.06 1.93
C TYR A 114 4.78 6.70 3.09
N GLY A 115 4.00 5.63 2.96
CA GLY A 115 3.03 5.22 3.97
C GLY A 115 3.68 4.88 5.30
N ILE A 116 4.78 4.11 5.30
CA ILE A 116 5.58 3.84 6.51
C ILE A 116 6.11 5.15 7.12
N GLY A 117 6.54 6.09 6.29
CA GLY A 117 6.92 7.43 6.71
C GLY A 117 5.82 8.14 7.49
N VAL A 118 4.62 8.19 6.91
CA VAL A 118 3.45 8.84 7.54
C VAL A 118 3.09 8.17 8.85
N LEU A 119 3.02 6.82 8.88
CA LEU A 119 2.71 6.07 10.09
C LEU A 119 3.73 6.33 11.20
N ARG A 120 5.03 6.36 10.86
CA ARG A 120 6.09 6.73 11.81
C ARG A 120 5.92 8.16 12.33
N GLY A 121 5.55 9.10 11.48
CA GLY A 121 5.28 10.49 11.87
C GLY A 121 4.11 10.59 12.84
N LYS A 122 2.97 9.97 12.50
CA LYS A 122 1.78 9.92 13.36
C LYS A 122 2.11 9.29 14.72
N TRP A 123 2.90 8.21 14.73
CA TRP A 123 3.31 7.54 15.96
C TRP A 123 4.26 8.38 16.84
N ARG A 124 5.10 9.22 16.24
CA ARG A 124 5.96 10.16 16.98
C ARG A 124 5.16 11.29 17.63
N ILE A 125 4.21 11.86 16.89
CA ILE A 125 3.29 12.88 17.39
C ILE A 125 2.47 12.31 18.55
N PHE A 126 1.89 11.12 18.36
CA PHE A 126 1.11 10.44 19.39
C PHE A 126 1.91 10.20 20.68
N ARG A 127 3.21 9.86 20.57
CA ARG A 127 4.10 9.67 21.74
C ARG A 127 4.66 10.98 22.32
N GLY A 128 4.23 12.15 21.83
CA GLY A 128 4.69 13.45 22.31
C GLY A 128 6.17 13.75 22.00
N ARG A 129 6.79 13.04 21.06
CA ARG A 129 8.19 13.21 20.66
C ARG A 129 8.31 13.35 19.14
N PRO A 130 7.78 14.44 18.55
CA PRO A 130 7.81 14.66 17.09
C PRO A 130 9.25 14.66 16.54
N GLY A 131 10.21 15.13 17.34
CA GLY A 131 11.60 15.34 16.95
C GLY A 131 11.76 16.60 16.10
N LEU A 132 13.01 17.02 15.88
CA LEU A 132 13.32 18.13 14.98
C LEU A 132 13.23 17.64 13.53
N GLN A 133 12.44 18.34 12.72
CA GLN A 133 12.49 18.24 11.27
C GLN A 133 13.81 18.84 10.77
N ILE A 134 14.32 18.40 9.60
CA ILE A 134 15.52 19.00 9.00
C ILE A 134 15.34 20.52 8.77
N ASP A 135 14.10 20.95 8.61
CA ASP A 135 13.72 22.37 8.46
C ASP A 135 13.64 23.13 9.80
N ASP A 136 13.66 22.43 10.93
CA ASP A 136 13.72 23.05 12.27
C ASP A 136 15.16 23.42 12.67
N ARG A 137 16.14 23.26 11.76
CA ARG A 137 17.51 23.73 12.00
C ARG A 137 17.54 25.26 11.92
N SER A 138 18.07 25.92 12.95
CA SER A 138 18.44 27.33 12.83
C SER A 138 19.48 27.44 11.71
N ARG A 139 19.22 28.37 10.78
CA ARG A 139 20.16 28.74 9.73
C ARG A 139 20.96 29.93 10.24
N ASP A 140 21.80 29.68 11.23
CA ASP A 140 22.80 30.63 11.72
C ASP A 140 24.12 30.42 10.98
#